data_AF-A0A1M7YLX4-F1
#
_entry.id   AF-A0A1M7YLX4-F1
#
_cell.length_a   1.000
_cell.length_b   1.000
_cell.length_c   1.000
_cell.angle_alpha   90.00
_cell.angle_beta   90.00
_cell.angle_gamma   90.00
#
_symmetry.space_group_name_H-M   'P 1'
#
loop_
_entity.id
_entity.type
_entity.pdbx_description
1 polymer ?
#
loop_
_entity_poly.entity_id
_entity_poly.type
_entity_poly.pdbx_seq_one_letter_code
_entity_poly.pdbx_strand_id
1 'polypeptide(L)'
;MSTILPIYYIDQEEGYSDYYSPQSKFIKDQFSEMVRLIFNLPVKNSFDAGQAKRDSKEKLDFLDRQVEEYSRQVNLAKEAVIAIELSEDEIEKQISNLKSELEVILDSGANYNDALNALDVLVINIRKRISGLDDEIDSIEKSIFSFDQIIGEINTEIDTLNLNEAARRVFLSFNEICGSNDCKLFSSSSKSYAKNLLYLKDQIKDLIRNQESDKIKIEQLKQRRDEEIEYLHSVIEERGESRENNEIEMLVHAVSQIKDDIFELQDKKRKIVEYRLCQNKYYEKYNERDKVLKEHESFTADRRSNPDLIKVRTGIRQKFLDWLDIINTQNIVRDITFTNDFGPILGAETIKQLRGSTKVRAVLSFHAALIDLAVTNSKCSLNLFIMDAPKQHELPNKELDDFIKALKNISQDKHTQVIFSATEYKYEGDDNDQVWVPLYPGEKQNMFMKSNDKNGDGARL
;
A
#
# COMPACT_ATOMS: atom_id res chain seq x y z
N MET A 1 -14.51 21.82 23.38
CA MET A 1 -15.23 22.06 22.11
C MET A 1 -15.06 23.49 21.59
N SER A 2 -15.06 24.53 22.44
CA SER A 2 -14.90 25.94 22.03
C SER A 2 -13.66 26.27 21.19
N THR A 3 -12.62 25.44 21.23
CA THR A 3 -11.41 25.62 20.42
C THR A 3 -11.45 24.89 19.07
N ILE A 4 -12.17 23.76 18.95
CA ILE A 4 -12.27 23.02 17.68
C ILE A 4 -13.42 23.58 16.83
N LEU A 5 -14.50 24.01 17.49
CA LEU A 5 -15.71 24.50 16.86
C LEU A 5 -15.46 25.60 15.81
N PRO A 6 -14.54 26.57 16.00
CA PRO A 6 -14.24 27.58 14.98
C PRO A 6 -13.75 27.04 13.64
N ILE A 7 -13.35 25.76 13.54
CA ILE A 7 -13.02 25.13 12.24
C ILE A 7 -14.30 24.76 11.47
N TYR A 8 -15.38 24.44 12.20
CA TYR A 8 -16.66 23.96 11.68
C TYR A 8 -17.81 24.96 11.86
N TYR A 9 -17.52 26.14 12.42
CA TYR A 9 -18.49 27.18 12.72
C TYR A 9 -17.92 28.54 12.30
N ILE A 10 -18.67 29.27 11.49
CA ILE A 10 -18.32 30.64 11.04
C ILE A 10 -19.52 31.55 11.30
N ASP A 11 -19.32 32.62 12.07
CA ASP A 11 -20.33 33.67 12.26
C ASP A 11 -19.99 34.97 11.50
N GLN A 12 -20.98 35.85 11.38
CA GLN A 12 -20.79 37.17 10.78
C GLN A 12 -20.01 38.16 11.65
N GLU A 13 -19.90 37.94 12.96
CA GLU A 13 -19.29 38.91 13.88
C GLU A 13 -17.76 38.83 13.87
N GLU A 14 -17.21 37.63 14.04
CA GLU A 14 -15.76 37.39 14.15
C GLU A 14 -15.25 36.32 13.17
N GLY A 15 -16.12 35.43 12.68
CA GLY A 15 -15.77 34.27 11.86
C GLY A 15 -15.15 34.62 10.51
N TYR A 16 -15.50 35.76 9.91
CA TYR A 16 -14.91 36.24 8.66
C TYR A 16 -13.67 37.13 8.84
N SER A 17 -13.28 37.42 10.08
CA SER A 17 -12.15 38.28 10.38
C SER A 17 -10.79 37.54 10.34
N ASP A 18 -10.79 36.23 10.49
CA ASP A 18 -9.62 35.36 10.49
C ASP A 18 -10.01 33.99 9.93
N TYR A 19 -9.03 33.17 9.52
CA TYR A 19 -9.28 31.79 9.10
C TYR A 19 -9.45 30.82 10.29
N TYR A 20 -9.35 31.34 11.52
CA TYR A 20 -9.56 30.62 12.77
C TYR A 20 -9.69 31.60 13.95
N SER A 21 -10.92 31.74 14.46
CA SER A 21 -11.27 32.72 15.51
C SER A 21 -11.87 32.04 16.75
N PRO A 22 -11.06 31.49 17.67
CA PRO A 22 -11.57 30.97 18.93
C PRO A 22 -11.86 32.09 19.93
N GLN A 23 -12.91 31.93 20.76
CA GLN A 23 -13.30 32.88 21.81
C GLN A 23 -12.17 33.19 22.81
N SER A 24 -11.26 32.23 23.04
CA SER A 24 -10.05 32.44 23.84
C SER A 24 -8.86 31.64 23.30
N LYS A 25 -7.67 32.23 23.42
CA LYS A 25 -6.38 31.63 23.02
C LYS A 25 -5.58 31.31 24.26
N PHE A 26 -5.55 30.04 24.65
CA PHE A 26 -4.81 29.56 25.82
C PHE A 26 -3.80 28.45 25.48
N ILE A 27 -3.87 27.90 24.26
CA ILE A 27 -2.93 26.91 23.74
C ILE A 27 -1.91 27.60 22.81
N LYS A 28 -0.62 27.31 22.98
CA LYS A 28 0.41 27.77 22.04
C LYS A 28 0.18 27.11 20.68
N ASP A 29 0.17 27.89 19.61
CA ASP A 29 -0.14 27.42 18.25
C ASP A 29 -1.51 26.69 18.17
N GLN A 30 -2.51 27.18 18.91
CA GLN A 30 -3.82 26.54 19.06
C GLN A 30 -4.44 26.07 17.74
N PHE A 31 -4.41 26.90 16.70
CA PHE A 31 -4.92 26.52 15.38
C PHE A 31 -4.23 25.25 14.84
N SER A 32 -2.89 25.23 14.87
CA SER A 32 -2.10 24.11 14.37
C SER A 32 -2.37 22.83 15.14
N GLU A 33 -2.57 22.92 16.46
CA GLU A 33 -2.92 21.78 17.30
C GLU A 33 -4.33 21.26 17.01
N MET A 34 -5.30 22.14 16.77
CA MET A 34 -6.66 21.70 16.43
C MET A 34 -6.71 21.02 15.07
N VAL A 35 -5.99 21.55 14.07
CA VAL A 35 -5.85 20.89 12.76
C VAL A 35 -5.12 19.55 12.90
N ARG A 36 -4.05 19.49 13.70
CA ARG A 36 -3.36 18.22 13.99
C ARG A 36 -4.31 17.19 14.61
N LEU A 37 -5.13 17.62 15.56
CA LEU A 37 -6.12 16.75 16.19
C LEU A 37 -7.14 16.21 15.19
N ILE A 38 -7.67 17.05 14.30
CA ILE A 38 -8.65 16.64 13.26
C ILE A 38 -8.05 15.58 12.33
N PHE A 39 -6.78 15.71 11.96
CA PHE A 39 -6.10 14.78 11.05
C PHE A 39 -5.35 13.65 11.76
N ASN A 40 -5.52 13.50 13.08
CA ASN A 40 -4.80 12.55 13.93
C ASN A 40 -3.28 12.61 13.71
N LEU A 41 -2.78 13.82 13.54
CA LEU A 41 -1.37 14.14 13.47
C LEU A 41 -0.83 14.30 14.89
N PRO A 42 0.46 14.02 15.09
CA PRO A 42 1.07 14.16 16.40
C PRO A 42 1.03 15.60 16.91
N VAL A 43 0.91 15.75 18.22
CA VAL A 43 0.87 17.06 18.91
C VAL A 43 2.16 17.85 18.69
N LYS A 44 2.06 19.15 18.45
CA LYS A 44 3.24 20.01 18.23
C LYS A 44 3.86 20.46 19.55
N ASN A 45 3.04 20.73 20.56
CA ASN A 45 3.41 21.20 21.89
C ASN A 45 2.83 20.24 22.95
N SER A 46 3.49 19.09 23.15
CA SER A 46 3.16 18.20 24.26
C SER A 46 3.71 18.75 25.58
N PHE A 47 2.89 18.71 26.64
CA PHE A 47 3.29 19.05 28.01
C PHE A 47 4.36 18.07 28.54
N ASP A 48 4.22 16.79 28.21
CA ASP A 48 5.11 15.70 28.63
C ASP A 48 5.98 15.15 27.48
N ALA A 49 6.37 16.02 26.53
CA ALA A 49 7.13 15.61 25.33
C ALA A 49 8.37 14.75 25.65
N GLY A 50 9.05 15.04 26.77
CA GLY A 50 10.23 14.28 27.19
C GLY A 50 9.92 12.88 27.72
N GLN A 51 8.80 12.70 28.42
CA GLN A 51 8.37 11.39 28.90
C GLN A 51 7.76 10.57 27.75
N ALA A 52 6.82 11.15 27.00
CA ALA A 52 6.21 10.50 25.84
C ALA A 52 7.24 10.05 24.79
N LYS A 53 8.32 10.83 24.59
CA LYS A 53 9.42 10.45 23.71
C LYS A 53 10.20 9.24 24.22
N ARG A 54 10.43 9.15 25.54
CA ARG A 54 11.12 8.01 26.16
C ARG A 54 10.25 6.76 26.06
N ASP A 55 8.98 6.87 26.42
CA ASP A 55 8.02 5.76 26.38
C ASP A 55 7.84 5.23 24.94
N SER A 56 7.72 6.15 23.97
CA SER A 56 7.65 5.78 22.54
C SER A 56 8.92 5.11 22.04
N LYS A 57 10.09 5.54 22.55
CA LYS A 57 11.37 4.92 22.19
C LYS A 57 11.49 3.50 22.77
N GLU A 58 11.14 3.31 24.04
CA GLU A 58 11.16 1.99 24.67
C GLU A 58 10.21 1.02 23.96
N LYS A 59 9.02 1.50 23.58
CA LYS A 59 8.06 0.72 22.79
C LYS A 59 8.59 0.41 21.39
N LEU A 60 9.25 1.36 20.73
CA LEU A 60 9.87 1.16 19.43
C LEU A 60 10.98 0.10 19.50
N ASP A 61 11.89 0.21 20.46
CA ASP A 61 12.99 -0.73 20.67
C ASP A 61 12.47 -2.15 20.95
N PHE A 62 11.36 -2.28 21.69
CA PHE A 62 10.68 -3.55 21.92
C PHE A 62 10.05 -4.14 20.65
N LEU A 63 9.36 -3.31 19.87
CA LEU A 63 8.74 -3.74 18.61
C LEU A 63 9.77 -4.07 17.55
N ASP A 64 10.91 -3.37 17.51
CA ASP A 64 12.04 -3.69 16.63
C ASP A 64 12.54 -5.11 16.86
N ARG A 65 12.72 -5.51 18.13
CA ARG A 65 13.12 -6.88 18.48
C ARG A 65 12.08 -7.91 18.06
N GLN A 66 10.79 -7.63 18.25
CA GLN A 66 9.73 -8.54 17.83
C GLN A 66 9.68 -8.69 16.31
N VAL A 67 9.79 -7.59 15.56
CA VAL A 67 9.80 -7.62 14.09
C VAL A 67 10.99 -8.43 13.58
N GLU A 68 12.17 -8.29 14.20
CA GLU A 68 13.33 -9.10 13.86
C GLU A 68 13.10 -10.60 14.14
N GLU A 69 12.51 -10.94 15.30
CA GLU A 69 12.16 -12.31 15.66
C GLU A 69 11.17 -12.93 14.67
N TYR A 70 10.08 -12.22 14.36
CA TYR A 70 9.10 -12.68 13.37
C TYR A 70 9.69 -12.76 11.96
N SER A 71 10.60 -11.85 11.59
CA SER A 71 11.33 -11.92 10.32
C SER A 71 12.13 -13.22 10.20
N ARG A 72 12.82 -13.61 11.28
CA ARG A 72 13.55 -14.90 11.33
C ARG A 72 12.60 -16.08 11.20
N GLN A 73 11.46 -16.08 11.89
CA GLN A 73 10.44 -17.14 11.77
C GLN A 73 9.89 -17.24 10.34
N VAL A 74 9.61 -16.11 9.70
CA VAL A 74 9.15 -16.08 8.31
C VAL A 74 10.21 -16.63 7.36
N ASN A 75 11.48 -16.30 7.55
CA ASN A 75 12.56 -16.83 6.70
C ASN A 75 12.71 -18.35 6.83
N LEU A 76 12.67 -18.88 8.06
CA LEU A 76 12.68 -20.33 8.30
C LEU A 76 11.47 -21.03 7.65
N ALA A 77 10.26 -20.47 7.82
CA ALA A 77 9.06 -21.01 7.20
C ALA A 77 9.10 -20.89 5.67
N LYS A 78 9.74 -19.85 5.12
CA LYS A 78 9.93 -19.67 3.68
C LYS A 78 10.82 -20.78 3.12
N GLU A 79 11.95 -21.07 3.77
CA GLU A 79 12.85 -22.17 3.36
C GLU A 79 12.12 -23.51 3.28
N ALA A 80 11.19 -23.78 4.21
CA ALA A 80 10.36 -24.99 4.19
C ALA A 80 9.34 -25.05 3.03
N VAL A 81 8.99 -23.90 2.42
CA VAL A 81 8.02 -23.79 1.33
C VAL A 81 8.68 -23.62 -0.05
N ILE A 82 9.95 -23.18 -0.13
CA ILE A 82 10.66 -22.98 -1.42
C ILE A 82 10.67 -24.25 -2.29
N ALA A 83 10.74 -25.42 -1.67
CA ALA A 83 10.74 -26.70 -2.39
C ALA A 83 9.33 -27.18 -2.80
N ILE A 84 8.26 -26.46 -2.45
CA ILE A 84 6.87 -26.83 -2.75
C ILE A 84 6.41 -25.99 -3.96
N GLU A 85 6.38 -26.62 -5.13
CA GLU A 85 5.98 -25.95 -6.39
C GLU A 85 4.45 -25.90 -6.58
N LEU A 86 3.70 -26.73 -5.85
CA LEU A 86 2.25 -26.83 -5.94
C LEU A 86 1.56 -25.75 -5.10
N SER A 87 0.50 -25.17 -5.65
CA SER A 87 -0.39 -24.28 -4.90
C SER A 87 -1.23 -25.05 -3.87
N GLU A 88 -1.72 -24.35 -2.85
CA GLU A 88 -2.60 -24.94 -1.82
C GLU A 88 -3.85 -25.58 -2.43
N ASP A 89 -4.45 -24.95 -3.45
CA ASP A 89 -5.64 -25.44 -4.15
C ASP A 89 -5.35 -26.70 -4.97
N GLU A 90 -4.18 -26.78 -5.60
CA GLU A 90 -3.74 -27.97 -6.33
C GLU A 90 -3.47 -29.14 -5.39
N ILE A 91 -2.83 -28.89 -4.26
CA ILE A 91 -2.60 -29.90 -3.21
C ILE A 91 -3.94 -30.43 -2.68
N GLU A 92 -4.91 -29.55 -2.45
CA GLU A 92 -6.24 -29.94 -1.97
C GLU A 92 -7.00 -30.78 -3.00
N LYS A 93 -6.90 -30.43 -4.28
CA LYS A 93 -7.46 -31.22 -5.38
C LYS A 93 -6.81 -32.61 -5.48
N GLN A 94 -5.48 -32.70 -5.34
CA GLN A 94 -4.77 -33.97 -5.35
C GLN A 94 -5.14 -34.86 -4.15
N ILE A 95 -5.22 -34.27 -2.94
CA ILE A 95 -5.69 -34.98 -1.74
C ILE A 95 -7.12 -35.50 -1.96
N SER A 96 -8.00 -34.71 -2.57
CA SER A 96 -9.37 -35.13 -2.85
C SER A 96 -9.44 -36.30 -3.83
N ASN A 97 -8.62 -36.26 -4.89
CA ASN A 97 -8.55 -37.34 -5.88
C ASN A 97 -8.02 -38.63 -5.24
N LEU A 98 -6.91 -38.57 -4.50
CA LEU A 98 -6.33 -39.74 -3.81
C LEU A 98 -7.29 -40.33 -2.77
N LYS A 99 -8.05 -39.49 -2.05
CA LYS A 99 -9.11 -39.97 -1.15
C LYS A 99 -10.23 -40.70 -1.90
N SER A 100 -10.65 -40.19 -3.06
CA SER A 100 -11.66 -40.86 -3.89
C SER A 100 -11.15 -42.19 -4.47
N GLU A 101 -9.87 -42.25 -4.86
CA GLU A 101 -9.23 -43.49 -5.30
C GLU A 101 -9.15 -44.52 -4.15
N LEU A 102 -8.81 -44.07 -2.94
CA LEU A 102 -8.82 -44.89 -1.73
C LEU A 102 -10.22 -45.46 -1.44
N GLU A 103 -11.27 -44.64 -1.53
CA GLU A 103 -12.65 -45.06 -1.33
C GLU A 103 -13.08 -46.09 -2.39
N VAL A 104 -12.73 -45.89 -3.66
CA VAL A 104 -13.01 -46.85 -4.74
C VAL A 104 -12.30 -48.19 -4.50
N ILE A 105 -11.06 -48.18 -4.03
CA ILE A 105 -10.30 -49.41 -3.69
C ILE A 105 -10.91 -50.13 -2.48
N LEU A 106 -11.42 -49.39 -1.49
CA LEU A 106 -12.07 -49.95 -0.31
C LEU A 106 -13.46 -50.52 -0.61
N ASP A 107 -14.26 -49.86 -1.46
CA ASP A 107 -15.63 -50.26 -1.81
C ASP A 107 -15.69 -51.41 -2.83
N SER A 108 -14.66 -51.58 -3.66
CA SER A 108 -14.65 -52.55 -4.77
C SER A 108 -14.42 -54.01 -4.36
N GLY A 109 -14.08 -54.30 -3.10
CA GLY A 109 -14.05 -55.68 -2.58
C GLY A 109 -13.21 -56.66 -3.42
N ALA A 110 -11.88 -56.51 -3.39
CA ALA A 110 -10.88 -57.56 -3.67
C ALA A 110 -11.17 -58.52 -4.86
N ASN A 111 -11.36 -58.00 -6.08
CA ASN A 111 -11.27 -58.83 -7.29
C ASN A 111 -9.86 -58.76 -7.89
N TYR A 112 -9.26 -59.92 -8.23
CA TYR A 112 -7.91 -60.07 -8.81
C TYR A 112 -7.62 -59.14 -9.99
N ASN A 113 -8.60 -58.98 -10.90
CA ASN A 113 -8.46 -58.10 -12.05
C ASN A 113 -8.37 -56.62 -11.66
N ASP A 114 -9.03 -56.21 -10.58
CA ASP A 114 -9.02 -54.80 -10.14
C ASP A 114 -7.72 -54.46 -9.42
N ALA A 115 -7.11 -55.41 -8.70
CA ALA A 115 -5.77 -55.27 -8.13
C ALA A 115 -4.68 -55.21 -9.22
N LEU A 116 -4.80 -56.03 -10.27
CA LEU A 116 -3.91 -55.94 -11.43
C LEU A 116 -4.09 -54.63 -12.21
N ASN A 117 -5.34 -54.18 -12.36
CA ASN A 117 -5.63 -52.89 -12.97
C ASN A 117 -5.07 -51.73 -12.13
N ALA A 118 -5.14 -51.80 -10.79
CA ALA A 118 -4.54 -50.81 -9.89
C ALA A 118 -3.01 -50.76 -10.02
N LEU A 119 -2.34 -51.92 -10.12
CA LEU A 119 -0.91 -51.97 -10.41
C LEU A 119 -0.57 -51.43 -11.79
N ASP A 120 -1.38 -51.72 -12.82
CA ASP A 120 -1.19 -51.15 -14.14
C ASP A 120 -1.34 -49.63 -14.14
N VAL A 121 -2.31 -49.10 -13.39
CA VAL A 121 -2.47 -47.65 -13.18
C VAL A 121 -1.28 -47.07 -12.43
N LEU A 122 -0.79 -47.72 -11.37
CA LEU A 122 0.42 -47.31 -10.65
C LEU A 122 1.66 -47.28 -11.57
N VAL A 123 1.89 -48.33 -12.35
CA VAL A 123 2.97 -48.41 -13.33
C VAL A 123 2.86 -47.30 -14.38
N ILE A 124 1.65 -47.02 -14.88
CA ILE A 124 1.40 -45.91 -15.81
C ILE A 124 1.72 -44.57 -15.15
N ASN A 125 1.33 -44.38 -13.89
CA ASN A 125 1.57 -43.13 -13.16
C ASN A 125 3.05 -42.91 -12.85
N ILE A 126 3.77 -43.95 -12.41
CA ILE A 126 5.22 -43.87 -12.19
C ILE A 126 5.94 -43.55 -13.51
N ARG A 127 5.56 -44.19 -14.63
CA ARG A 127 6.10 -43.85 -15.96
C ARG A 127 5.81 -42.41 -16.37
N LYS A 128 4.62 -41.88 -16.06
CA LYS A 128 4.29 -40.47 -16.30
C LYS A 128 5.14 -39.54 -15.43
N ARG A 129 5.38 -39.88 -14.16
CA ARG A 129 6.27 -39.11 -13.27
C ARG A 129 7.69 -39.08 -13.81
N ILE A 130 8.24 -40.23 -14.23
CA ILE A 130 9.56 -40.34 -14.87
C ILE A 130 9.60 -39.47 -16.13
N SER A 131 8.61 -39.58 -17.02
CA SER A 131 8.54 -38.75 -18.23
C SER A 131 8.46 -37.26 -17.91
N GLY A 132 7.74 -36.85 -16.87
CA GLY A 132 7.67 -35.46 -16.44
C GLY A 132 8.99 -34.94 -15.87
N LEU A 133 9.71 -35.78 -15.13
CA LEU A 133 11.07 -35.47 -14.66
C LEU A 133 12.05 -35.33 -15.85
N ASP A 134 11.95 -36.21 -16.85
CA ASP A 134 12.77 -36.12 -18.07
C ASP A 134 12.45 -34.84 -18.86
N ASP A 135 11.16 -34.48 -19.01
CA ASP A 135 10.76 -33.22 -19.65
C ASP A 135 11.29 -31.98 -18.90
N GLU A 136 11.27 -32.00 -17.56
CA GLU A 136 11.82 -30.92 -16.74
C GLU A 136 13.35 -30.81 -16.90
N ILE A 137 14.06 -31.94 -16.84
CA ILE A 137 15.51 -32.00 -17.08
C ILE A 137 15.84 -31.42 -18.47
N ASP A 138 15.15 -31.86 -19.52
CA ASP A 138 15.35 -31.39 -20.89
C ASP A 138 15.11 -29.88 -21.02
N SER A 139 14.13 -29.34 -20.30
CA SER A 139 13.83 -27.90 -20.32
C SER A 139 14.95 -27.07 -19.70
N ILE A 140 15.52 -27.52 -18.57
CA ILE A 140 16.62 -26.85 -17.89
C ILE A 140 17.90 -27.00 -18.70
N GLU A 141 18.17 -28.17 -19.31
CA GLU A 141 19.32 -28.37 -20.20
C GLU A 141 19.28 -27.43 -21.42
N LYS A 142 18.10 -27.18 -22.00
CA LYS A 142 17.92 -26.16 -23.06
C LYS A 142 18.17 -24.74 -22.56
N SER A 143 17.74 -24.42 -21.33
CA SER A 143 18.00 -23.11 -20.70
C SER A 143 19.50 -22.87 -20.53
N ILE A 144 20.23 -23.86 -20.02
CA ILE A 144 21.69 -23.84 -19.88
C ILE A 144 22.37 -23.60 -21.24
N PHE A 145 21.95 -24.32 -22.29
CA PHE A 145 22.47 -24.12 -23.63
C PHE A 145 22.23 -22.70 -24.16
N SER A 146 21.04 -22.13 -23.89
CA SER A 146 20.74 -20.73 -24.24
C SER A 146 21.64 -19.75 -23.48
N PHE A 147 21.96 -19.99 -22.21
CA PHE A 147 22.90 -19.16 -21.46
C PHE A 147 24.31 -19.23 -22.05
N ASP A 148 24.78 -20.41 -22.45
CA ASP A 148 26.08 -20.57 -23.12
C ASP A 148 26.13 -19.78 -24.44
N GLN A 149 25.03 -19.76 -25.21
CA GLN A 149 24.94 -18.94 -26.42
C GLN A 149 25.01 -17.44 -26.11
N ILE A 150 24.25 -16.97 -25.11
CA ILE A 150 24.25 -15.55 -24.70
C ILE A 150 25.63 -15.14 -24.18
N ILE A 151 26.30 -15.99 -23.39
CA ILE A 151 27.67 -15.74 -22.93
C ILE A 151 28.62 -15.64 -24.14
N GLY A 152 28.46 -16.52 -25.14
CA GLY A 152 29.18 -16.45 -26.40
C GLY A 152 28.99 -15.10 -27.11
N GLU A 153 27.74 -14.65 -27.27
CA GLU A 153 27.39 -13.36 -27.89
C GLU A 153 27.99 -12.17 -27.13
N ILE A 154 27.88 -12.15 -25.79
CA ILE A 154 28.47 -11.09 -24.96
C ILE A 154 30.00 -11.08 -25.10
N ASN A 155 30.65 -12.24 -25.16
CA ASN A 155 32.10 -12.30 -25.39
C ASN A 155 32.49 -11.73 -26.76
N THR A 156 31.71 -12.00 -27.81
CA THR A 156 31.96 -11.38 -29.13
C THR A 156 31.77 -9.86 -29.10
N GLU A 157 30.82 -9.35 -28.31
CA GLU A 157 30.63 -7.91 -28.11
C GLU A 157 31.82 -7.29 -27.34
N ILE A 158 32.29 -7.96 -26.29
CA ILE A 158 33.50 -7.57 -25.55
C ILE A 158 34.71 -7.51 -26.48
N ASP A 159 34.90 -8.52 -27.34
CA ASP A 159 35.99 -8.55 -28.33
C ASP A 159 35.86 -7.41 -29.34
N THR A 160 34.65 -7.11 -29.80
CA THR A 160 34.39 -5.97 -30.70
C THR A 160 34.70 -4.64 -30.02
N LEU A 161 34.31 -4.47 -28.75
CA LEU A 161 34.65 -3.30 -27.95
C LEU A 161 36.18 -3.18 -27.75
N ASN A 162 36.86 -4.28 -27.46
CA ASN A 162 38.32 -4.34 -27.34
C ASN A 162 39.00 -3.92 -28.65
N LEU A 163 38.52 -4.41 -29.80
CA LEU A 163 39.02 -4.04 -31.12
C LEU A 163 38.81 -2.55 -31.42
N ASN A 164 37.65 -2.00 -31.07
CA ASN A 164 37.36 -0.58 -31.22
C ASN A 164 38.29 0.29 -30.37
N GLU A 165 38.57 -0.10 -29.12
CA GLU A 165 39.52 0.60 -28.26
C GLU A 165 40.96 0.46 -28.77
N ALA A 166 41.35 -0.71 -29.29
CA ALA A 166 42.66 -0.92 -29.90
C ALA A 166 42.85 -0.05 -31.15
N ALA A 167 41.87 -0.01 -32.05
CA ALA A 167 41.87 0.85 -33.23
C ALA A 167 41.99 2.33 -32.83
N ARG A 168 41.23 2.78 -31.81
CA ARG A 168 41.34 4.12 -31.25
C ARG A 168 42.75 4.44 -30.72
N ARG A 169 43.39 3.52 -29.99
CA ARG A 169 44.76 3.71 -29.50
C ARG A 169 45.75 3.90 -30.64
N VAL A 170 45.57 3.16 -31.73
CA VAL A 170 46.35 3.33 -32.96
C VAL A 170 46.08 4.72 -33.57
N PHE A 171 44.83 5.17 -33.64
CA PHE A 171 44.50 6.54 -34.09
C PHE A 171 45.13 7.64 -33.23
N LEU A 172 45.20 7.46 -31.91
CA LEU A 172 45.87 8.39 -31.00
C LEU A 172 47.41 8.38 -31.14
N SER A 173 47.99 7.31 -31.68
CA SER A 173 49.44 7.20 -31.88
C SER A 173 49.95 7.99 -33.10
N PHE A 174 49.05 8.41 -34.00
CA PHE A 174 49.41 9.28 -35.13
C PHE A 174 49.42 10.75 -34.72
N ASN A 175 50.62 11.32 -34.57
CA ASN A 175 50.82 12.75 -34.28
C ASN A 175 50.25 13.70 -35.35
N GLU A 176 49.89 13.20 -36.54
CA GLU A 176 49.29 13.98 -37.63
C GLU A 176 47.81 14.30 -37.40
N ILE A 177 47.08 13.48 -36.65
CA ILE A 177 45.64 13.64 -36.42
C ILE A 177 45.37 14.41 -35.13
N CYS A 178 46.17 14.19 -34.09
CA CYS A 178 46.07 14.95 -32.85
C CYS A 178 47.41 15.07 -32.11
N GLY A 179 48.21 16.09 -32.43
CA GLY A 179 49.52 16.34 -31.82
C GLY A 179 49.53 17.19 -30.55
N SER A 180 48.39 17.36 -29.86
CA SER A 180 48.30 18.16 -28.62
C SER A 180 47.88 17.29 -27.43
N ASN A 181 48.52 17.52 -26.27
CA ASN A 181 48.27 16.77 -25.03
C ASN A 181 46.82 16.90 -24.49
N ASP A 182 46.04 17.86 -25.00
CA ASP A 182 44.65 18.15 -24.61
C ASP A 182 43.60 17.69 -25.65
N CYS A 183 43.93 16.70 -26.49
CA CYS A 183 43.02 16.18 -27.50
C CYS A 183 41.74 15.55 -26.90
N LYS A 184 40.62 16.28 -26.90
CA LYS A 184 39.32 15.81 -26.37
C LYS A 184 38.50 14.95 -27.33
N LEU A 185 39.00 14.69 -28.54
CA LEU A 185 38.28 14.10 -29.67
C LEU A 185 37.61 12.75 -29.34
N PHE A 186 38.13 12.01 -28.35
CA PHE A 186 37.59 10.71 -27.91
C PHE A 186 37.34 10.57 -26.40
N SER A 187 37.29 11.68 -25.65
CA SER A 187 37.18 11.65 -24.18
C SER A 187 35.86 11.08 -23.62
N SER A 188 34.77 11.13 -24.40
CA SER A 188 33.48 10.50 -24.08
C SER A 188 33.49 8.98 -24.32
N SER A 189 34.20 8.52 -25.34
CA SER A 189 34.25 7.10 -25.72
C SER A 189 34.95 6.20 -24.71
N SER A 190 36.02 6.68 -24.04
CA SER A 190 36.77 5.89 -23.07
C SER A 190 36.01 5.63 -21.76
N LYS A 191 35.27 6.63 -21.28
CA LYS A 191 34.39 6.50 -20.11
C LYS A 191 33.21 5.55 -20.40
N SER A 192 32.67 5.61 -21.63
CA SER A 192 31.61 4.72 -22.07
C SER A 192 32.09 3.27 -22.19
N TYR A 193 33.28 3.06 -22.76
CA TYR A 193 33.90 1.74 -22.90
C TYR A 193 34.09 1.02 -21.56
N ALA A 194 34.72 1.66 -20.58
CA ALA A 194 34.99 1.03 -19.28
C ALA A 194 33.70 0.66 -18.55
N LYS A 195 32.67 1.51 -18.65
CA LYS A 195 31.34 1.25 -18.06
C LYS A 195 30.64 0.07 -18.76
N ASN A 196 30.65 0.04 -20.08
CA ASN A 196 30.02 -1.02 -20.87
C ASN A 196 30.73 -2.35 -20.65
N LEU A 197 32.07 -2.37 -20.62
CA LEU A 197 32.84 -3.58 -20.35
C LEU A 197 32.56 -4.15 -18.95
N LEU A 198 32.48 -3.28 -17.94
CA LEU A 198 32.14 -3.71 -16.57
C LEU A 198 30.74 -4.31 -16.53
N TYR A 199 29.77 -3.65 -17.17
CA TYR A 199 28.39 -4.12 -17.26
C TYR A 199 28.28 -5.51 -17.92
N LEU A 200 28.90 -5.69 -19.10
CA LEU A 200 28.88 -6.99 -19.80
C LEU A 200 29.54 -8.10 -18.98
N LYS A 201 30.63 -7.79 -18.24
CA LYS A 201 31.28 -8.75 -17.34
C LYS A 201 30.42 -9.13 -16.14
N ASP A 202 29.70 -8.17 -15.56
CA ASP A 202 28.76 -8.45 -14.47
C ASP A 202 27.59 -9.30 -14.97
N GLN A 203 27.08 -9.05 -16.18
CA GLN A 203 26.05 -9.90 -16.80
C GLN A 203 26.51 -11.34 -17.01
N ILE A 204 27.73 -11.56 -17.52
CA ILE A 204 28.30 -12.91 -17.63
C ILE A 204 28.35 -13.60 -16.26
N LYS A 205 28.77 -12.87 -15.23
CA LYS A 205 28.87 -13.43 -13.87
C LYS A 205 27.52 -13.88 -13.33
N ASP A 206 26.46 -13.11 -13.59
CA ASP A 206 25.11 -13.46 -13.17
C ASP A 206 24.57 -14.67 -13.95
N LEU A 207 24.84 -14.75 -15.26
CA LEU A 207 24.49 -15.92 -16.08
C LEU A 207 25.18 -17.20 -15.61
N ILE A 208 26.49 -17.14 -15.31
CA ILE A 208 27.25 -18.29 -14.80
C ILE A 208 26.68 -18.79 -13.46
N ARG A 209 26.32 -17.88 -12.55
CA ARG A 209 25.72 -18.24 -11.25
C ARG A 209 24.40 -18.98 -11.44
N ASN A 210 23.55 -18.51 -12.34
CA ASN A 210 22.29 -19.18 -12.65
C ASN A 210 22.56 -20.57 -13.27
N GLN A 211 23.52 -20.67 -14.18
CA GLN A 211 23.91 -21.95 -14.79
C GLN A 211 24.45 -22.97 -13.77
N GLU A 212 25.23 -22.54 -12.78
CA GLU A 212 25.69 -23.40 -11.67
C GLU A 212 24.52 -23.89 -10.81
N SER A 213 23.58 -23.00 -10.49
CA SER A 213 22.36 -23.36 -9.76
C SER A 213 21.51 -24.38 -10.53
N ASP A 214 21.34 -24.17 -11.85
CA ASP A 214 20.57 -25.06 -12.72
C ASP A 214 21.22 -26.44 -12.85
N LYS A 215 22.57 -26.51 -12.89
CA LYS A 215 23.31 -27.78 -12.89
C LYS A 215 23.08 -28.59 -11.61
N ILE A 216 23.08 -27.93 -10.44
CA ILE A 216 22.77 -28.59 -9.17
C ILE A 216 21.32 -29.10 -9.18
N LYS A 217 20.37 -28.31 -9.71
CA LYS A 217 18.97 -28.74 -9.84
C LYS A 217 18.83 -29.97 -10.74
N ILE A 218 19.55 -30.01 -11.87
CA ILE A 218 19.58 -31.20 -12.75
C ILE A 218 20.12 -32.43 -12.04
N GLU A 219 21.19 -32.33 -11.26
CA GLU A 219 21.72 -33.48 -10.49
C GLU A 219 20.67 -34.03 -9.52
N GLN A 220 19.96 -33.15 -8.81
CA GLN A 220 18.88 -33.54 -7.89
C GLN A 220 17.70 -34.21 -8.62
N LEU A 221 17.30 -33.67 -9.78
CA LEU A 221 16.24 -34.25 -10.59
C LEU A 221 16.64 -35.63 -11.16
N LYS A 222 17.89 -35.79 -11.60
CA LYS A 222 18.43 -37.08 -12.08
C LYS A 222 18.44 -38.12 -10.96
N GLN A 223 18.87 -37.74 -9.75
CA GLN A 223 18.82 -38.64 -8.59
C GLN A 223 17.39 -39.10 -8.30
N ARG A 224 16.42 -38.17 -8.24
CA ARG A 224 15.00 -38.52 -8.03
C ARG A 224 14.45 -39.43 -9.12
N ARG A 225 14.80 -39.15 -10.38
CA ARG A 225 14.39 -39.99 -11.51
C ARG A 225 14.93 -41.41 -11.36
N ASP A 226 16.20 -41.55 -10.98
CA ASP A 226 16.82 -42.86 -10.80
C ASP A 226 16.18 -43.64 -9.63
N GLU A 227 15.82 -42.95 -8.54
CA GLU A 227 15.02 -43.51 -7.43
C GLU A 227 13.63 -43.99 -7.90
N GLU A 228 12.93 -43.21 -8.73
CA GLU A 228 11.63 -43.61 -9.31
C GLU A 228 11.75 -44.77 -10.31
N ILE A 229 12.86 -44.87 -11.05
CA ILE A 229 13.14 -45.99 -11.94
C ILE A 229 13.38 -47.27 -11.14
N GLU A 230 14.17 -47.19 -10.06
CA GLU A 230 14.40 -48.32 -9.16
C GLU A 230 13.09 -48.79 -8.52
N TYR A 231 12.25 -47.85 -8.11
CA TYR A 231 10.91 -48.15 -7.61
C TYR A 231 9.96 -48.74 -8.67
N LEU A 232 10.02 -48.25 -9.91
CA LEU A 232 9.28 -48.85 -11.03
C LEU A 232 9.68 -50.31 -11.23
N HIS A 233 10.97 -50.62 -11.10
CA HIS A 233 11.48 -51.98 -11.22
C HIS A 233 10.93 -52.89 -10.10
N SER A 234 10.89 -52.42 -8.85
CA SER A 234 10.33 -53.22 -7.74
C SER A 234 8.83 -53.49 -7.93
N VAL A 235 8.05 -52.51 -8.38
CA VAL A 235 6.61 -52.67 -8.63
C VAL A 235 6.34 -53.64 -9.81
N ILE A 236 7.19 -53.63 -10.84
CA ILE A 236 7.11 -54.57 -11.96
C ILE A 236 7.50 -55.99 -11.53
N GLU A 237 8.48 -56.12 -10.63
CA GLU A 237 8.92 -57.40 -10.06
C GLU A 237 7.82 -58.00 -9.16
N GLU A 238 7.22 -57.21 -8.26
CA GLU A 238 6.06 -57.60 -7.45
C GLU A 238 4.88 -58.06 -8.33
N ARG A 239 4.62 -57.35 -9.44
CA ARG A 239 3.62 -57.76 -10.43
C ARG A 239 3.95 -59.14 -11.04
N GLY A 240 5.23 -59.42 -11.29
CA GLY A 240 5.71 -60.68 -11.88
C GLY A 240 5.58 -61.87 -10.93
N GLU A 241 5.86 -61.66 -9.65
CA GLU A 241 5.79 -62.68 -8.59
C GLU A 241 4.34 -62.97 -8.14
N SER A 242 3.42 -62.02 -8.32
CA SER A 242 1.99 -62.12 -7.94
C SER A 242 1.14 -63.12 -8.74
N ARG A 243 1.77 -63.99 -9.53
CA ARG A 243 1.09 -65.16 -10.13
C ARG A 243 0.82 -66.28 -9.12
N GLU A 244 1.45 -66.27 -7.94
CA GLU A 244 1.22 -67.24 -6.87
C GLU A 244 0.94 -66.54 -5.51
N ASN A 245 -0.35 -66.41 -5.17
CA ASN A 245 -0.91 -66.22 -3.82
C ASN A 245 -0.46 -65.02 -2.95
N ASN A 246 -0.75 -63.77 -3.32
CA ASN A 246 -0.71 -62.66 -2.34
C ASN A 246 -1.63 -61.45 -2.63
N GLU A 247 -2.91 -61.74 -2.90
CA GLU A 247 -3.94 -60.74 -3.24
C GLU A 247 -4.18 -59.67 -2.17
N ILE A 248 -4.14 -60.06 -0.89
CA ILE A 248 -4.38 -59.17 0.24
C ILE A 248 -3.15 -58.27 0.48
N GLU A 249 -1.94 -58.80 0.29
CA GLU A 249 -0.71 -58.06 0.56
C GLU A 249 -0.51 -56.92 -0.45
N MET A 250 -0.85 -57.14 -1.73
CA MET A 250 -0.80 -56.08 -2.74
C MET A 250 -1.82 -54.96 -2.51
N LEU A 251 -3.04 -55.31 -2.09
CA LEU A 251 -4.09 -54.33 -1.82
C LEU A 251 -3.71 -53.49 -0.59
N VAL A 252 -3.11 -54.11 0.42
CA VAL A 252 -2.53 -53.42 1.58
C VAL A 252 -1.39 -52.49 1.17
N HIS A 253 -0.53 -52.90 0.23
CA HIS A 253 0.57 -52.06 -0.25
C HIS A 253 0.07 -50.82 -1.01
N ALA A 254 -0.86 -50.99 -1.96
CA ALA A 254 -1.45 -49.87 -2.71
C ALA A 254 -2.20 -48.88 -1.79
N VAL A 255 -2.95 -49.39 -0.80
CA VAL A 255 -3.64 -48.56 0.21
C VAL A 255 -2.64 -47.82 1.09
N SER A 256 -1.52 -48.45 1.46
CA SER A 256 -0.47 -47.81 2.25
C SER A 256 0.20 -46.68 1.47
N GLN A 257 0.51 -46.90 0.20
CA GLN A 257 1.12 -45.90 -0.66
C GLN A 257 0.22 -44.67 -0.89
N ILE A 258 -1.06 -44.88 -1.19
CA ILE A 258 -2.02 -43.77 -1.33
C ILE A 258 -2.13 -42.98 -0.02
N LYS A 259 -2.07 -43.66 1.14
CA LYS A 259 -2.06 -42.98 2.44
C LYS A 259 -0.78 -42.18 2.65
N ASP A 260 0.38 -42.72 2.30
CA ASP A 260 1.66 -42.03 2.44
C ASP A 260 1.69 -40.77 1.56
N ASP A 261 1.23 -40.86 0.31
CA ASP A 261 1.08 -39.71 -0.59
C ASP A 261 0.12 -38.65 -0.03
N ILE A 262 -1.01 -39.06 0.55
CA ILE A 262 -1.94 -38.16 1.24
C ILE A 262 -1.26 -37.48 2.43
N PHE A 263 -0.47 -38.21 3.23
CA PHE A 263 0.23 -37.64 4.39
C PHE A 263 1.31 -36.65 3.97
N GLU A 264 2.08 -36.94 2.92
CA GLU A 264 3.06 -35.99 2.38
C GLU A 264 2.40 -34.70 1.87
N LEU A 265 1.31 -34.83 1.12
CA LEU A 265 0.56 -33.67 0.62
C LEU A 265 -0.04 -32.85 1.77
N GLN A 266 -0.52 -33.50 2.83
CA GLN A 266 -1.00 -32.82 4.04
C GLN A 266 0.13 -32.10 4.79
N ASP A 267 1.33 -32.69 4.89
CA ASP A 267 2.50 -32.03 5.46
C ASP A 267 2.90 -30.78 4.65
N LYS A 268 2.94 -30.90 3.32
CA LYS A 268 3.18 -29.78 2.40
C LYS A 268 2.14 -28.67 2.60
N LYS A 269 0.85 -29.00 2.65
CA LYS A 269 -0.23 -28.04 2.94
C LYS A 269 -0.02 -27.34 4.29
N ARG A 270 0.30 -28.09 5.34
CA ARG A 270 0.57 -27.54 6.67
C ARG A 270 1.69 -26.50 6.66
N LYS A 271 2.81 -26.79 5.98
CA LYS A 271 3.95 -25.87 5.84
C LYS A 271 3.56 -24.56 5.14
N ILE A 272 2.76 -24.64 4.07
CA ILE A 272 2.24 -23.45 3.37
C ILE A 272 1.37 -22.59 4.30
N VAL A 273 0.45 -23.22 5.04
CA VAL A 273 -0.44 -22.53 5.97
C VAL A 273 0.35 -21.86 7.10
N GLU A 274 1.34 -22.57 7.67
CA GLU A 274 2.22 -22.03 8.71
C GLU A 274 2.99 -20.81 8.22
N TYR A 275 3.57 -20.87 7.02
CA TYR A 275 4.25 -19.74 6.39
C TYR A 275 3.32 -18.52 6.25
N ARG A 276 2.08 -18.71 5.78
CA ARG A 276 1.09 -17.63 5.66
C ARG A 276 0.75 -17.01 7.02
N LEU A 277 0.59 -17.82 8.06
CA LEU A 277 0.32 -17.34 9.42
C LEU A 277 1.49 -16.52 9.97
N CYS A 278 2.73 -16.98 9.77
CA CYS A 278 3.93 -16.25 10.15
C CYS A 278 4.05 -14.92 9.40
N GLN A 279 3.76 -14.89 8.09
CA GLN A 279 3.73 -13.65 7.31
C GLN A 279 2.73 -12.64 7.84
N ASN A 280 1.51 -13.07 8.15
CA ASN A 280 0.46 -12.19 8.67
C ASN A 280 0.88 -11.57 10.02
N LYS A 281 1.40 -12.39 10.94
CA LYS A 281 1.91 -11.91 12.25
C LYS A 281 3.06 -10.91 12.08
N TYR A 282 3.99 -11.20 11.18
CA TYR A 282 5.08 -10.28 10.85
C TYR A 282 4.55 -8.94 10.34
N TYR A 283 3.59 -8.97 9.40
CA TYR A 283 3.02 -7.75 8.81
C TYR A 283 2.26 -6.90 9.85
N GLU A 284 1.47 -7.53 10.72
CA GLU A 284 0.79 -6.84 11.82
C GLU A 284 1.78 -6.12 12.73
N LYS A 285 2.87 -6.80 13.14
CA LYS A 285 3.89 -6.23 14.01
C LYS A 285 4.73 -5.17 13.33
N TYR A 286 5.03 -5.34 12.05
CA TYR A 286 5.69 -4.33 11.24
C TYR A 286 4.86 -3.04 11.16
N ASN A 287 3.54 -3.16 10.95
CA ASN A 287 2.64 -2.01 10.92
C ASN A 287 2.50 -1.33 12.29
N GLU A 288 2.47 -2.11 13.38
CA GLU A 288 2.48 -1.57 14.74
C GLU A 288 3.77 -0.79 15.01
N ARG A 289 4.91 -1.35 14.61
CA ARG A 289 6.24 -0.74 14.70
C ARG A 289 6.32 0.56 13.90
N ASP A 290 5.80 0.60 12.68
CA ASP A 290 5.77 1.80 11.83
C ASP A 290 4.91 2.92 12.44
N LYS A 291 3.78 2.58 13.07
CA LYS A 291 2.96 3.57 13.81
C LYS A 291 3.72 4.19 14.97
N VAL A 292 4.41 3.37 15.77
CA VAL A 292 5.20 3.85 16.92
C VAL A 292 6.43 4.62 16.49
N LEU A 293 7.07 4.23 15.38
CA LEU A 293 8.17 5.00 14.78
C LEU A 293 7.71 6.41 14.41
N LYS A 294 6.57 6.54 13.72
CA LYS A 294 5.97 7.84 13.38
C LYS A 294 5.65 8.68 14.60
N GLU A 295 5.14 8.07 15.65
CA GLU A 295 4.89 8.72 16.93
C GLU A 295 6.21 9.22 17.56
N HIS A 296 7.26 8.40 17.59
CA HIS A 296 8.56 8.79 18.11
C HIS A 296 9.21 9.94 17.31
N GLU A 297 9.19 9.84 15.98
CA GLU A 297 9.70 10.88 15.06
C GLU A 297 8.96 12.21 15.22
N SER A 298 7.70 12.18 15.65
CA SER A 298 6.96 13.41 15.91
C SER A 298 7.54 14.24 17.06
N PHE A 299 8.22 13.58 18.01
CA PHE A 299 8.85 14.23 19.15
C PHE A 299 10.28 14.70 18.86
N THR A 300 10.89 14.34 17.72
CA THR A 300 12.24 14.81 17.34
C THR A 300 12.20 16.18 16.65
N ALA A 301 13.36 16.83 16.51
CA ALA A 301 13.46 18.23 16.12
C ALA A 301 13.13 18.50 14.63
N ASP A 302 13.22 17.49 13.76
CA ASP A 302 12.98 17.62 12.31
C ASP A 302 11.51 17.43 11.90
N ARG A 303 10.64 18.13 12.61
CA ARG A 303 9.17 18.03 12.49
C ARG A 303 8.63 18.48 11.12
N ARG A 304 9.43 19.21 10.34
CA ARG A 304 9.05 19.70 9.00
C ARG A 304 9.07 18.61 7.93
N SER A 305 9.76 17.49 8.18
CA SER A 305 9.91 16.38 7.23
C SER A 305 8.93 15.22 7.47
N ASN A 306 7.99 15.35 8.41
CA ASN A 306 7.00 14.30 8.66
C ASN A 306 6.14 14.08 7.41
N PRO A 307 6.14 12.86 6.80
CA PRO A 307 5.42 12.59 5.56
C PRO A 307 3.92 12.84 5.66
N ASP A 308 3.30 12.55 6.80
CA ASP A 308 1.86 12.73 6.99
C ASP A 308 1.49 14.22 7.09
N LEU A 309 2.36 15.03 7.71
CA LEU A 309 2.22 16.48 7.73
C LEU A 309 2.32 17.07 6.32
N ILE A 310 3.25 16.57 5.50
CA ILE A 310 3.40 16.98 4.09
C ILE A 310 2.17 16.58 3.28
N LYS A 311 1.66 15.35 3.45
CA LYS A 311 0.44 14.88 2.78
C LYS A 311 -0.76 15.76 3.12
N VAL A 312 -0.99 16.04 4.41
CA VAL A 312 -2.10 16.90 4.84
C VAL A 312 -1.95 18.32 4.29
N ARG A 313 -0.76 18.93 4.36
CA ARG A 313 -0.52 20.27 3.77
C ARG A 313 -0.78 20.30 2.26
N THR A 314 -0.30 19.30 1.53
CA THR A 314 -0.54 19.20 0.09
C THR A 314 -2.02 19.01 -0.22
N GLY A 315 -2.72 18.18 0.56
CA GLY A 315 -4.17 18.00 0.44
C GLY A 315 -4.94 19.30 0.70
N ILE A 316 -4.62 20.02 1.80
CA ILE A 316 -5.24 21.30 2.13
C ILE A 316 -4.98 22.31 1.01
N ARG A 317 -3.74 22.38 0.49
CA ARG A 317 -3.39 23.28 -0.62
C ARG A 317 -4.26 23.02 -1.85
N GLN A 318 -4.35 21.76 -2.27
CA GLN A 318 -5.10 21.39 -3.47
C GLN A 318 -6.58 21.77 -3.30
N LYS A 319 -7.20 21.31 -2.20
CA LYS A 319 -8.61 21.60 -1.93
C LYS A 319 -8.86 23.10 -1.79
N PHE A 320 -7.95 23.84 -1.16
CA PHE A 320 -8.09 25.28 -1.02
C PHE A 320 -8.08 26.00 -2.37
N LEU A 321 -7.24 25.57 -3.33
CA LEU A 321 -7.29 26.08 -4.70
C LEU A 321 -8.60 25.74 -5.41
N ASP A 322 -9.07 24.49 -5.28
CA ASP A 322 -10.33 24.05 -5.89
C ASP A 322 -11.52 24.89 -5.38
N TRP A 323 -11.56 25.17 -4.07
CA TRP A 323 -12.60 26.00 -3.46
C TRP A 323 -12.51 27.48 -3.83
N LEU A 324 -11.29 28.04 -3.95
CA LEU A 324 -11.11 29.40 -4.45
C LEU A 324 -11.65 29.57 -5.87
N ASP A 325 -11.59 28.50 -6.68
CA ASP A 325 -12.12 28.45 -8.04
C ASP A 325 -13.65 28.36 -8.07
N ILE A 326 -14.23 27.55 -7.18
CA ILE A 326 -15.70 27.46 -7.02
C ILE A 326 -16.29 28.82 -6.65
N ILE A 327 -15.64 29.57 -5.75
CA ILE A 327 -16.09 30.92 -5.32
C ILE A 327 -15.56 32.03 -6.27
N ASN A 328 -14.96 31.66 -7.41
CA ASN A 328 -14.47 32.56 -8.46
C ASN A 328 -13.58 33.70 -7.92
N THR A 329 -12.59 33.37 -7.09
CA THR A 329 -11.72 34.36 -6.44
C THR A 329 -10.54 34.74 -7.34
N GLN A 330 -10.66 35.82 -8.11
CA GLN A 330 -9.67 36.21 -9.12
C GLN A 330 -8.45 36.97 -8.56
N ASN A 331 -8.61 37.72 -7.46
CA ASN A 331 -7.61 38.65 -6.94
C ASN A 331 -6.69 38.03 -5.86
N ILE A 332 -6.29 36.77 -6.02
CA ILE A 332 -5.44 36.06 -5.06
C ILE A 332 -4.28 35.35 -5.77
N VAL A 333 -3.09 35.46 -5.19
CA VAL A 333 -1.91 34.71 -5.62
C VAL A 333 -2.13 33.22 -5.30
N ARG A 334 -2.07 32.38 -6.33
CA ARG A 334 -2.30 30.92 -6.23
C ARG A 334 -1.09 30.13 -5.72
N ASP A 335 0.03 30.79 -5.45
CA ASP A 335 1.16 30.17 -4.78
C ASP A 335 0.90 30.10 -3.26
N ILE A 336 0.40 28.96 -2.80
CA ILE A 336 -0.02 28.77 -1.40
C ILE A 336 1.08 28.07 -0.60
N THR A 337 1.63 28.78 0.38
CA THR A 337 2.55 28.23 1.38
C THR A 337 1.92 28.25 2.78
N PHE A 338 2.59 27.65 3.77
CA PHE A 338 2.05 27.54 5.12
C PHE A 338 3.03 28.05 6.19
N THR A 339 2.53 28.90 7.08
CA THR A 339 3.17 29.27 8.36
C THR A 339 2.61 28.42 9.48
N ASN A 340 3.42 28.15 10.52
CA ASN A 340 2.98 27.43 11.72
C ASN A 340 2.15 26.16 11.37
N ASP A 341 2.67 25.34 10.49
CA ASP A 341 2.06 24.12 9.95
C ASP A 341 0.92 24.28 8.94
N PHE A 342 -0.10 25.09 9.21
CA PHE A 342 -1.30 25.13 8.35
C PHE A 342 -1.82 26.54 8.09
N GLY A 343 -1.22 27.59 8.67
CA GLY A 343 -1.65 28.97 8.44
C GLY A 343 -1.34 29.37 6.99
N PRO A 344 -2.35 29.59 6.14
CA PRO A 344 -2.12 29.80 4.71
C PRO A 344 -1.46 31.17 4.44
N ILE A 345 -0.47 31.16 3.55
CA ILE A 345 0.15 32.35 2.95
C ILE A 345 -0.09 32.27 1.44
N LEU A 346 -0.66 33.33 0.89
CA LEU A 346 -0.98 33.50 -0.52
C LEU A 346 0.12 34.38 -1.13
N GLY A 347 1.15 33.76 -1.69
CA GLY A 347 2.38 34.43 -2.12
C GLY A 347 3.14 35.04 -0.92
N ALA A 348 2.97 36.34 -0.70
CA ALA A 348 3.58 37.07 0.41
C ALA A 348 2.57 37.52 1.48
N GLU A 349 1.27 37.33 1.25
CA GLU A 349 0.21 37.86 2.12
C GLU A 349 -0.49 36.74 2.91
N THR A 350 -0.86 37.04 4.14
CA THR A 350 -1.72 36.18 4.98
C THR A 350 -3.18 36.54 4.78
N ILE A 351 -4.11 35.62 5.07
CA ILE A 351 -5.56 35.88 4.96
C ILE A 351 -6.00 37.11 5.78
N LYS A 352 -5.32 37.41 6.89
CA LYS A 352 -5.60 38.59 7.72
C LYS A 352 -5.38 39.93 7.00
N GLN A 353 -4.43 39.95 6.07
CA GLN A 353 -4.04 41.15 5.34
C GLN A 353 -4.99 41.46 4.17
N LEU A 354 -5.78 40.47 3.74
CA LEU A 354 -6.83 40.64 2.75
C LEU A 354 -7.95 41.55 3.29
N ARG A 355 -8.68 42.21 2.38
CA ARG A 355 -9.77 43.13 2.72
C ARG A 355 -11.03 42.83 1.92
N GLY A 356 -12.18 43.16 2.50
CA GLY A 356 -13.50 43.09 1.85
C GLY A 356 -13.86 41.68 1.37
N SER A 357 -14.52 41.61 0.21
CA SER A 357 -15.00 40.36 -0.41
C SER A 357 -13.90 39.31 -0.57
N THR A 358 -12.69 39.70 -0.97
CA THR A 358 -11.55 38.76 -1.17
C THR A 358 -11.20 38.01 0.11
N LYS A 359 -11.30 38.67 1.27
CA LYS A 359 -11.05 38.04 2.57
C LYS A 359 -12.12 37.00 2.90
N VAL A 360 -13.39 37.36 2.73
CA VAL A 360 -14.54 36.48 2.99
C VAL A 360 -14.44 35.20 2.14
N ARG A 361 -14.16 35.36 0.83
CA ARG A 361 -13.97 34.22 -0.08
C ARG A 361 -12.82 33.31 0.33
N ALA A 362 -11.68 33.90 0.74
CA ALA A 362 -10.52 33.13 1.18
C ALA A 362 -10.78 32.36 2.48
N VAL A 363 -11.49 32.96 3.44
CA VAL A 363 -11.88 32.29 4.69
C VAL A 363 -12.83 31.13 4.40
N LEU A 364 -13.91 31.35 3.64
CA LEU A 364 -14.86 30.30 3.26
C LEU A 364 -14.18 29.14 2.55
N SER A 365 -13.35 29.45 1.55
CA SER A 365 -12.64 28.44 0.77
C SER A 365 -11.67 27.62 1.64
N PHE A 366 -11.03 28.24 2.64
CA PHE A 366 -10.11 27.55 3.53
C PHE A 366 -10.84 26.61 4.51
N HIS A 367 -11.95 27.05 5.10
CA HIS A 367 -12.78 26.19 5.95
C HIS A 367 -13.36 25.01 5.16
N ALA A 368 -13.89 25.27 3.97
CA ALA A 368 -14.42 24.23 3.10
C ALA A 368 -13.33 23.22 2.69
N ALA A 369 -12.11 23.68 2.42
CA ALA A 369 -10.97 22.80 2.13
C ALA A 369 -10.57 21.91 3.31
N LEU A 370 -10.58 22.43 4.54
CA LEU A 370 -10.30 21.65 5.75
C LEU A 370 -11.36 20.56 5.95
N ILE A 371 -12.63 20.91 5.77
CA ILE A 371 -13.76 19.98 5.96
C ILE A 371 -13.77 18.91 4.88
N ASP A 372 -13.66 19.30 3.60
CA ASP A 372 -13.57 18.38 2.47
C ASP A 372 -12.44 17.35 2.69
N LEU A 373 -11.26 17.81 3.10
CA LEU A 373 -10.14 16.91 3.39
C LEU A 373 -10.38 16.03 4.63
N ALA A 374 -10.98 16.56 5.69
CA ALA A 374 -11.28 15.81 6.91
C ALA A 374 -12.28 14.68 6.64
N VAL A 375 -13.33 15.00 5.87
CA VAL A 375 -14.40 14.08 5.47
C VAL A 375 -13.86 13.01 4.51
N THR A 376 -13.00 13.38 3.56
CA THR A 376 -12.36 12.44 2.63
C THR A 376 -11.46 11.43 3.35
N ASN A 377 -10.77 11.84 4.43
CA ASN A 377 -9.83 10.99 5.16
C ASN A 377 -10.49 10.03 6.16
N SER A 378 -11.83 9.97 6.27
CA SER A 378 -12.64 8.99 7.04
C SER A 378 -12.33 8.83 8.54
N LYS A 379 -11.46 9.68 9.10
CA LYS A 379 -10.97 9.57 10.49
C LYS A 379 -11.51 10.66 11.42
N CYS A 380 -12.22 11.65 10.89
CA CYS A 380 -12.85 12.68 11.72
C CYS A 380 -14.25 12.22 12.14
N SER A 381 -14.59 12.39 13.41
CA SER A 381 -15.91 12.06 13.96
C SER A 381 -16.92 13.21 13.84
N LEU A 382 -16.47 14.42 13.50
CA LEU A 382 -17.34 15.60 13.40
C LEU A 382 -17.72 15.86 11.94
N ASN A 383 -18.92 15.41 11.59
CA ASN A 383 -19.48 15.49 10.25
C ASN A 383 -20.51 16.63 10.16
N LEU A 384 -20.19 17.80 10.70
CA LEU A 384 -21.10 18.94 10.73
C LEU A 384 -20.34 20.22 10.37
N PHE A 385 -20.95 21.05 9.51
CA PHE A 385 -20.50 22.39 9.19
C PHE A 385 -21.63 23.38 9.40
N ILE A 386 -21.37 24.46 10.15
CA ILE A 386 -22.32 25.52 10.47
C ILE A 386 -21.74 26.85 9.99
N MET A 387 -22.52 27.66 9.29
CA MET A 387 -22.08 29.01 8.93
C MET A 387 -23.23 30.02 8.85
N ASP A 388 -22.97 31.26 9.22
CA ASP A 388 -23.81 32.37 8.79
C ASP A 388 -23.41 32.79 7.39
N ALA A 389 -24.37 32.90 6.46
CA ALA A 389 -24.07 33.33 5.10
C ALA A 389 -23.44 34.74 5.10
N PRO A 390 -22.44 35.00 4.25
CA PRO A 390 -21.89 36.35 4.07
C PRO A 390 -22.96 37.30 3.52
N LYS A 391 -22.78 38.61 3.72
CA LYS A 391 -23.71 39.61 3.19
C LYS A 391 -23.58 39.72 1.66
N GLN A 392 -24.63 40.12 0.95
CA GLN A 392 -24.61 40.15 -0.53
C GLN A 392 -23.50 41.04 -1.12
N HIS A 393 -23.10 42.11 -0.42
CA HIS A 393 -21.99 42.98 -0.86
C HIS A 393 -20.60 42.35 -0.64
N GLU A 394 -20.52 41.30 0.19
CA GLU A 394 -19.31 40.53 0.45
C GLU A 394 -19.21 39.31 -0.47
N LEU A 395 -20.34 38.65 -0.76
CA LEU A 395 -20.41 37.55 -1.72
C LEU A 395 -21.76 37.60 -2.48
N PRO A 396 -21.74 37.82 -3.80
CA PRO A 396 -22.93 37.75 -4.63
C PRO A 396 -23.66 36.41 -4.53
N ASN A 397 -25.00 36.44 -4.56
CA ASN A 397 -25.86 35.25 -4.41
C ASN A 397 -25.53 34.11 -5.36
N LYS A 398 -25.06 34.39 -6.58
CA LYS A 398 -24.66 33.34 -7.54
C LYS A 398 -23.44 32.56 -7.03
N GLU A 399 -22.41 33.26 -6.59
CA GLU A 399 -21.18 32.62 -6.10
C GLU A 399 -21.42 31.91 -4.77
N LEU A 400 -22.32 32.45 -3.93
CA LEU A 400 -22.79 31.76 -2.73
C LEU A 400 -23.58 30.47 -3.09
N ASP A 401 -24.44 30.51 -4.10
CA ASP A 401 -25.18 29.33 -4.57
C ASP A 401 -24.24 28.24 -5.10
N ASP A 402 -23.25 28.62 -5.92
CA ASP A 402 -22.22 27.72 -6.42
C ASP A 402 -21.44 27.05 -5.26
N PHE A 403 -21.13 27.82 -4.21
CA PHE A 403 -20.49 27.32 -3.00
C PHE A 403 -21.37 26.34 -2.21
N ILE A 404 -22.64 26.69 -1.96
CA ILE A 404 -23.58 25.81 -1.22
C ILE A 404 -23.81 24.50 -1.99
N LYS A 405 -23.97 24.57 -3.32
CA LYS A 405 -24.12 23.37 -4.17
C LYS A 405 -22.88 22.48 -4.13
N ALA A 406 -21.68 23.05 -4.14
CA ALA A 406 -20.45 22.29 -3.99
C ALA A 406 -20.35 21.61 -2.61
N LEU A 407 -20.74 22.31 -1.53
CA LEU A 407 -20.81 21.72 -0.19
C LEU A 407 -21.83 20.57 -0.12
N LYS A 408 -22.97 20.70 -0.81
CA LYS A 408 -23.97 19.63 -0.89
C LYS A 408 -23.41 18.37 -1.54
N ASN A 409 -22.63 18.47 -2.60
CA ASN A 409 -22.01 17.28 -3.23
C ASN A 409 -21.13 16.51 -2.23
N ILE A 410 -20.36 17.22 -1.40
CA ILE A 410 -19.53 16.60 -0.36
C ILE A 410 -20.39 15.99 0.75
N SER A 411 -21.50 16.63 1.10
CA SER A 411 -22.44 16.14 2.11
C SER A 411 -23.07 14.78 1.74
N GLN A 412 -23.43 14.61 0.46
CA GLN A 412 -24.08 13.40 -0.07
C GLN A 412 -23.14 12.19 -0.08
N ASP A 413 -21.89 12.40 -0.48
CA ASP A 413 -20.92 11.32 -0.62
C ASP A 413 -20.45 10.72 0.73
N LYS A 414 -20.57 11.48 1.83
CA LYS A 414 -19.79 11.23 3.06
C LYS A 414 -20.52 11.50 4.38
N HIS A 415 -21.85 11.55 4.38
CA HIS A 415 -22.69 11.74 5.58
C HIS A 415 -22.31 12.96 6.43
N THR A 416 -22.03 14.09 5.78
CA THR A 416 -21.76 15.38 6.46
C THR A 416 -23.00 16.26 6.42
N GLN A 417 -23.35 16.93 7.51
CA GLN A 417 -24.46 17.87 7.55
C GLN A 417 -23.93 19.30 7.38
N VAL A 418 -24.57 20.08 6.52
CA VAL A 418 -24.29 21.51 6.35
C VAL A 418 -25.48 22.31 6.81
N ILE A 419 -25.27 23.21 7.75
CA ILE A 419 -26.28 24.11 8.29
C ILE A 419 -25.81 25.53 7.98
N PHE A 420 -26.67 26.33 7.35
CA PHE A 420 -26.35 27.74 7.17
C PHE A 420 -27.56 28.63 7.42
N SER A 421 -27.30 29.82 7.94
CA SER A 421 -28.28 30.88 8.05
C SER A 421 -28.15 31.83 6.85
N ALA A 422 -29.26 32.34 6.31
CA ALA A 422 -29.23 33.30 5.21
C ALA A 422 -30.37 34.31 5.33
N THR A 423 -30.10 35.58 5.05
CA THR A 423 -31.08 36.67 5.08
C THR A 423 -31.49 37.13 3.68
N GLU A 424 -30.53 37.21 2.74
CA GLU A 424 -30.71 37.77 1.39
C GLU A 424 -30.64 36.71 0.28
N TYR A 425 -30.28 35.48 0.65
CA TYR A 425 -30.08 34.35 -0.25
C TYR A 425 -31.12 33.25 0.02
N LYS A 426 -31.75 32.76 -1.05
CA LYS A 426 -32.69 31.65 -0.99
C LYS A 426 -32.11 30.46 -1.74
N TYR A 427 -31.82 29.40 -1.00
CA TYR A 427 -31.37 28.14 -1.57
C TYR A 427 -32.55 27.32 -2.10
N GLU A 428 -32.39 26.79 -3.31
CA GLU A 428 -33.32 25.84 -3.93
C GLU A 428 -32.79 24.42 -3.70
N GLY A 429 -33.28 23.79 -2.63
CA GLY A 429 -32.91 22.42 -2.22
C GLY A 429 -33.77 21.32 -2.83
N ASP A 430 -33.51 20.07 -2.44
CA ASP A 430 -34.29 18.87 -2.75
C ASP A 430 -34.92 18.23 -1.49
N ASP A 431 -35.47 17.03 -1.63
CA ASP A 431 -36.18 16.32 -0.55
C ASP A 431 -35.29 15.94 0.65
N ASN A 432 -33.96 16.04 0.53
CA ASN A 432 -33.03 15.81 1.64
C ASN A 432 -32.69 17.10 2.41
N ASP A 433 -33.21 18.25 1.97
CA ASP A 433 -32.93 19.54 2.58
C ASP A 433 -34.11 19.99 3.47
N GLN A 434 -33.79 20.63 4.60
CA GLN A 434 -34.79 21.20 5.49
C GLN A 434 -34.58 22.70 5.65
N VAL A 435 -35.64 23.47 5.38
CA VAL A 435 -35.64 24.92 5.60
C VAL A 435 -36.41 25.22 6.87
N TRP A 436 -35.73 25.83 7.84
CA TRP A 436 -36.38 26.37 9.03
C TRP A 436 -36.68 27.85 8.82
N VAL A 437 -37.96 28.22 8.91
CA VAL A 437 -38.41 29.61 8.88
C VAL A 437 -38.88 30.03 10.28
N PRO A 438 -38.67 31.29 10.69
CA PRO A 438 -39.15 31.77 11.98
C PRO A 438 -40.68 31.87 11.98
N LEU A 439 -41.34 31.21 12.93
CA LEU A 439 -42.80 31.08 13.00
C LEU A 439 -43.44 31.92 14.12
N TYR A 440 -42.67 32.32 15.15
CA TYR A 440 -43.22 32.99 16.32
C TYR A 440 -43.20 34.51 16.12
N PRO A 441 -44.28 35.25 16.39
CA PRO A 441 -44.25 36.71 16.28
C PRO A 441 -43.31 37.32 17.33
N GLY A 442 -42.35 38.14 16.89
CA GLY A 442 -41.50 38.98 17.74
C GLY A 442 -41.82 40.46 17.57
N GLU A 443 -41.10 41.34 18.30
CA GLU A 443 -41.40 42.78 18.30
C GLU A 443 -41.19 43.48 16.94
N LYS A 444 -40.22 43.00 16.13
CA LYS A 444 -39.88 43.59 14.82
C LYS A 444 -40.00 42.61 13.66
N GLN A 445 -39.80 41.32 13.93
CA GLN A 445 -39.82 40.25 12.94
C GLN A 445 -40.19 38.93 13.63
N ASN A 446 -40.53 37.91 12.85
CA ASN A 446 -40.75 36.58 13.41
C ASN A 446 -39.43 36.02 13.97
N MET A 447 -39.55 35.23 15.04
CA MET A 447 -38.47 34.59 15.77
C MET A 447 -38.57 33.06 15.65
N PHE A 448 -37.42 32.39 15.76
CA PHE A 448 -37.36 30.92 15.80
C PHE A 448 -37.82 30.32 17.14
N MET A 449 -37.77 31.11 18.22
CA MET A 449 -38.27 30.72 19.53
C MET A 449 -39.31 31.73 20.02
N LYS A 450 -40.28 31.25 20.81
CA LYS A 450 -41.31 32.08 21.43
C LYS A 450 -40.69 32.91 22.57
N SER A 451 -40.94 34.22 22.63
CA SER A 451 -40.59 34.98 23.84
C SER A 451 -41.53 34.53 24.97
N ASN A 452 -40.96 34.08 26.08
CA ASN A 452 -41.71 33.82 27.30
C ASN A 452 -41.87 35.14 28.06
N ASP A 453 -42.72 36.04 27.57
CA ASP A 453 -43.12 37.20 28.35
C ASP A 453 -44.35 36.87 29.20
N LYS A 454 -44.10 36.43 30.43
CA LYS A 454 -44.42 37.21 31.66
C LYS A 454 -44.23 36.36 32.94
N ASN A 455 -43.49 36.95 33.87
CA ASN A 455 -43.45 36.70 35.32
C ASN A 455 -43.00 35.31 35.80
N GLY A 456 -41.80 35.29 36.40
CA GLY A 456 -41.43 34.50 37.57
C GLY A 456 -42.01 33.10 37.67
N ASP A 457 -41.40 32.14 37.01
CA ASP A 457 -40.78 31.02 37.72
C ASP A 457 -39.87 30.25 36.76
N GLY A 458 -38.70 29.88 37.28
CA GLY A 458 -37.63 29.28 36.50
C GLY A 458 -38.05 27.96 35.88
N ALA A 459 -38.04 27.90 34.55
CA ALA A 459 -37.92 26.64 33.83
C ALA A 459 -36.43 26.33 33.69
N ARG A 460 -35.99 25.36 34.49
CA ARG A 460 -34.67 24.74 34.48
C ARG A 460 -34.44 24.01 33.15
N LEU A 461 -33.18 24.00 32.71
CA LEU A 461 -32.61 23.04 31.75
C LEU A 461 -32.86 21.60 32.19
#